data_AF-A0A353VRP4-F1
#
_entry.id   AF-A0A353VRP4-F1
#
_cell.length_a   1.000
_cell.length_b   1.000
_cell.length_c   1.000
_cell.angle_alpha   90.00
_cell.angle_beta   90.00
_cell.angle_gamma   90.00
#
_symmetry.space_group_name_H-M   'P 1'
#
loop_
_entity.id
_entity.type
_entity.pdbx_description
1 polymer ?
#
loop_
_entity_poly.entity_id
_entity_poly.type
_entity_poly.pdbx_seq_one_letter_code
_entity_poly.pdbx_strand_id
1 'polypeptide(L)'
;MKLKIIALIFSGILMTNINLMAQNETLNERQQGIVAIAANEARGDLAGLASSIGYGLDNGLTVNQVKEILSHLYAYTGFPRSLNGLGTLQKVLDQRAADGKQTEVGPEASPIPEDFDALKVGTEVQSRLTGRPFNYAFCPAEDYYLKAHLFGDIFARDVLTWAERELATISALASIEGLAPQLGSHVAGSRNMGLKDDEIHAIPAVLAEKVGEIEAYRAAQAIAKVFGEEFAQMPPLSGTDFPKGQPNSAYARYFTGNSYLAPLKPVNLAEGEATVLPMSNVTFEHGCRNNWHIHHGARQVLICVSGEGWYQEWGKPAIKLKAGDVVDIPEGVKHWHGATKDSWFQHIATHVATGGESTNEWLEPVTDEQYAACEK
;
A
#
# COMPACT_ATOMS: atom_id res chain seq x y z
N MET A 1 39.73 27.76 41.82
CA MET A 1 40.28 26.72 40.93
C MET A 1 39.10 26.12 40.18
N LYS A 2 39.02 26.34 38.86
CA LYS A 2 37.78 26.23 38.06
C LYS A 2 37.40 24.77 37.77
N LEU A 3 36.16 24.39 38.12
CA LEU A 3 35.47 23.19 37.64
C LEU A 3 35.16 23.36 36.14
N LYS A 4 35.60 22.42 35.31
CA LYS A 4 35.14 22.31 33.92
C LYS A 4 33.95 21.34 33.87
N ILE A 5 32.75 21.88 33.81
CA ILE A 5 31.55 21.13 33.43
C ILE A 5 31.62 20.97 31.91
N ILE A 6 31.88 19.76 31.44
CA ILE A 6 31.70 19.39 30.03
C ILE A 6 30.21 19.08 29.88
N ALA A 7 29.47 20.02 29.31
CA ALA A 7 28.11 19.79 28.87
C ALA A 7 28.18 18.83 27.67
N LEU A 8 27.72 17.59 27.85
CA LEU A 8 27.44 16.71 26.73
C LEU A 8 26.22 17.26 26.00
N ILE A 9 26.48 17.84 24.84
CA ILE A 9 25.47 18.20 23.85
C ILE A 9 24.84 16.88 23.38
N PHE A 10 23.63 16.60 23.87
CA PHE A 10 22.77 15.59 23.25
C PHE A 10 22.39 16.10 21.86
N SER A 11 23.11 15.59 20.85
CA SER A 11 22.75 15.70 19.45
C SER A 11 21.46 14.91 19.23
N GLY A 12 20.32 15.57 19.39
CA GLY A 12 19.07 15.13 18.78
C GLY A 12 19.21 15.24 17.26
N ILE A 13 18.98 14.13 16.57
CA ILE A 13 18.65 13.92 15.14
C ILE A 13 18.58 12.38 15.06
N LEU A 14 17.41 11.76 14.83
CA LEU A 14 16.94 11.49 13.47
C LEU A 14 15.43 11.19 13.46
N MET A 15 14.60 12.19 13.75
CA MET A 15 13.27 12.29 13.11
C MET A 15 13.49 13.07 11.82
N THR A 16 13.97 12.42 10.76
CA THR A 16 14.08 13.05 9.44
C THR A 16 12.86 12.71 8.60
N ASN A 17 12.05 13.75 8.40
CA ASN A 17 11.31 14.08 7.19
C ASN A 17 10.08 13.24 6.81
N ILE A 18 9.08 13.23 7.70
CA ILE A 18 7.67 13.22 7.24
C ILE A 18 7.08 14.65 7.19
N ASN A 19 7.75 15.65 7.77
CA ASN A 19 7.26 17.04 7.83
C ASN A 19 7.94 17.99 6.85
N LEU A 20 7.85 17.70 5.55
CA LEU A 20 8.06 18.69 4.48
C LEU A 20 7.24 18.35 3.21
N MET A 21 6.00 17.87 3.39
CA MET A 21 4.90 18.03 2.40
C MET A 21 3.55 18.38 3.05
N ALA A 22 3.49 18.54 4.38
CA ALA A 22 2.29 18.96 5.09
C ALA A 22 2.26 20.49 5.24
N GLN A 23 2.09 21.21 4.13
CA GLN A 23 1.68 22.62 4.16
C GLN A 23 1.09 23.04 2.81
N ASN A 24 -0.08 22.48 2.51
CA ASN A 24 -1.26 23.12 1.91
C ASN A 24 -2.18 21.97 1.50
N GLU A 25 -3.24 21.70 2.27
CA GLU A 25 -4.33 20.85 1.79
C GLU A 25 -4.95 21.53 0.55
N THR A 26 -4.47 21.16 -0.64
CA THR A 26 -4.98 21.66 -1.93
C THR A 26 -6.26 20.94 -2.33
N LEU A 27 -6.41 19.68 -1.92
CA LEU A 27 -7.68 18.97 -2.00
C LEU A 27 -8.56 19.35 -0.80
N ASN A 28 -9.72 19.92 -1.07
CA ASN A 28 -10.72 20.18 -0.04
C ASN A 28 -11.29 18.88 0.54
N GLU A 29 -11.93 18.95 1.70
CA GLU A 29 -12.47 17.79 2.42
C GLU A 29 -13.40 16.92 1.54
N ARG A 30 -14.19 17.56 0.68
CA ARG A 30 -15.05 16.86 -0.28
C ARG A 30 -14.24 16.00 -1.25
N GLN A 31 -13.20 16.57 -1.85
CA GLN A 31 -12.26 15.86 -2.74
C GLN A 31 -11.50 14.76 -1.99
N GLN A 32 -11.08 15.00 -0.75
CA GLN A 32 -10.46 13.97 0.07
C GLN A 32 -11.41 12.78 0.32
N GLY A 33 -12.72 13.06 0.47
CA GLY A 33 -13.76 12.03 0.52
C GLY A 33 -13.82 11.18 -0.74
N ILE A 34 -13.69 11.78 -1.92
CA ILE A 34 -13.64 11.05 -3.20
C ILE A 34 -12.44 10.11 -3.25
N VAL A 35 -11.26 10.61 -2.88
CA VAL A 35 -10.01 9.81 -2.82
C VAL A 35 -10.19 8.59 -1.91
N ALA A 36 -10.67 8.80 -0.69
CA ALA A 36 -10.80 7.75 0.31
C ALA A 36 -11.87 6.71 -0.06
N ILE A 37 -13.04 7.14 -0.57
CA ILE A 37 -14.10 6.23 -1.04
C ILE A 37 -13.58 5.35 -2.17
N ALA A 38 -12.97 5.95 -3.18
CA ALA A 38 -12.51 5.23 -4.36
C ALA A 38 -11.44 4.19 -4.03
N ALA A 39 -10.47 4.58 -3.20
CA ALA A 39 -9.39 3.70 -2.77
C ALA A 39 -9.91 2.52 -1.92
N ASN A 40 -10.81 2.76 -0.96
CA ASN A 40 -11.33 1.71 -0.10
C ASN A 40 -12.27 0.74 -0.83
N GLU A 41 -13.05 1.19 -1.83
CA GLU A 41 -13.77 0.27 -2.72
C GLU A 41 -12.78 -0.58 -3.52
N ALA A 42 -11.76 0.04 -4.12
CA ALA A 42 -10.75 -0.65 -4.89
C ALA A 42 -9.98 -1.68 -4.07
N ARG A 43 -9.77 -1.44 -2.77
CA ARG A 43 -9.23 -2.43 -1.80
C ARG A 43 -10.22 -3.50 -1.38
N GLY A 44 -11.51 -3.22 -1.48
CA GLY A 44 -12.56 -4.11 -0.97
C GLY A 44 -12.68 -4.05 0.55
N ASP A 45 -12.14 -3.00 1.17
CA ASP A 45 -12.24 -2.75 2.59
C ASP A 45 -13.60 -2.12 2.91
N LEU A 46 -14.59 -2.95 3.21
CA LEU A 46 -15.96 -2.47 3.45
C LEU A 46 -16.08 -1.63 4.72
N ALA A 47 -15.22 -1.85 5.72
CA ALA A 47 -15.24 -1.07 6.95
C ALA A 47 -14.64 0.32 6.69
N GLY A 48 -13.46 0.38 6.07
CA GLY A 48 -12.84 1.64 5.64
C GLY A 48 -13.71 2.41 4.64
N LEU A 49 -14.39 1.70 3.73
CA LEU A 49 -15.33 2.31 2.79
C LEU A 49 -16.53 2.93 3.51
N ALA A 50 -17.12 2.26 4.50
CA ALA A 50 -18.24 2.82 5.27
C ALA A 50 -17.84 4.12 5.99
N SER A 51 -16.66 4.14 6.60
CA SER A 51 -16.09 5.35 7.22
C SER A 51 -15.85 6.47 6.20
N SER A 52 -15.29 6.12 5.03
CA SER A 52 -15.01 7.09 3.96
C SER A 52 -16.28 7.69 3.34
N ILE A 53 -17.33 6.88 3.16
CA ILE A 53 -18.65 7.34 2.71
C ILE A 53 -19.24 8.30 3.73
N GLY A 54 -19.21 7.95 5.02
CA GLY A 54 -19.69 8.82 6.10
C GLY A 54 -18.98 10.17 6.09
N TYR A 55 -17.64 10.16 6.01
CA TYR A 55 -16.83 11.37 5.90
C TYR A 55 -17.18 12.19 4.65
N GLY A 56 -17.32 11.54 3.49
CA GLY A 56 -17.69 12.21 2.25
C GLY A 56 -19.04 12.94 2.34
N LEU A 57 -20.07 12.26 2.88
CA LEU A 57 -21.41 12.82 3.06
C LEU A 57 -21.42 13.98 4.07
N ASP A 58 -20.63 13.88 5.14
CA ASP A 58 -20.49 14.96 6.13
C ASP A 58 -19.75 16.18 5.58
N ASN A 59 -18.96 16.00 4.50
CA ASN A 59 -18.14 17.04 3.88
C ASN A 59 -18.60 17.40 2.45
N GLY A 60 -19.91 17.30 2.19
CA GLY A 60 -20.53 17.90 1.01
C GLY A 60 -20.60 17.02 -0.24
N LEU A 61 -20.28 15.72 -0.18
CA LEU A 61 -20.73 14.79 -1.22
C LEU A 61 -22.22 14.49 -1.03
N THR A 62 -22.94 14.42 -2.14
CA THR A 62 -24.33 13.97 -2.15
C THR A 62 -24.40 12.45 -2.30
N VAL A 63 -25.55 11.86 -1.97
CA VAL A 63 -25.79 10.41 -2.15
C VAL A 63 -25.52 9.99 -3.60
N ASN A 64 -26.03 10.76 -4.57
CA ASN A 64 -25.89 10.42 -5.97
C ASN A 64 -24.45 10.58 -6.47
N GLN A 65 -23.67 11.51 -5.93
CA GLN A 65 -22.24 11.58 -6.21
C GLN A 65 -21.49 10.37 -5.66
N VAL A 66 -21.82 9.90 -4.46
CA VAL A 66 -21.22 8.66 -3.94
C VAL A 66 -21.62 7.45 -4.79
N LYS A 67 -22.90 7.32 -5.18
CA LYS A 67 -23.34 6.28 -6.12
C LYS A 67 -22.56 6.34 -7.43
N GLU A 68 -22.33 7.54 -7.95
CA GLU A 68 -21.61 7.75 -9.20
C GLU A 68 -20.12 7.36 -9.06
N ILE A 69 -19.45 7.68 -7.94
CA ILE A 69 -18.08 7.20 -7.67
C ILE A 69 -18.05 5.68 -7.69
N LEU A 70 -18.95 5.04 -6.92
CA LEU A 70 -18.97 3.59 -6.77
C LEU A 70 -19.31 2.88 -8.08
N SER A 71 -20.22 3.46 -8.87
CA SER A 71 -20.58 2.92 -10.19
C SER A 71 -19.49 3.18 -11.22
N HIS A 72 -18.84 4.34 -11.19
CA HIS A 72 -17.73 4.65 -12.09
C HIS A 72 -16.59 3.62 -11.98
N LEU A 73 -16.34 3.16 -10.76
CA LEU A 73 -15.22 2.28 -10.46
C LEU A 73 -15.41 0.83 -10.90
N TYR A 74 -16.61 0.36 -11.26
CA TYR A 74 -16.76 -1.06 -11.65
C TYR A 74 -15.92 -1.42 -12.88
N ALA A 75 -15.64 -0.46 -13.76
CA ALA A 75 -14.78 -0.69 -14.92
C ALA A 75 -13.30 -0.90 -14.55
N TYR A 76 -12.90 -0.48 -13.34
CA TYR A 76 -11.55 -0.61 -12.80
C TYR A 76 -11.44 -1.72 -11.74
N THR A 77 -12.49 -1.89 -10.93
CA THR A 77 -12.50 -2.75 -9.74
C THR A 77 -13.35 -4.02 -9.93
N GLY A 78 -14.15 -4.07 -10.99
CA GLY A 78 -15.09 -5.14 -11.32
C GLY A 78 -16.44 -4.99 -10.61
N PHE A 79 -17.52 -5.50 -11.23
CA PHE A 79 -18.88 -5.47 -10.68
C PHE A 79 -19.00 -5.89 -9.21
N PRO A 80 -18.36 -6.97 -8.72
CA PRO A 80 -18.52 -7.38 -7.33
C PRO A 80 -18.10 -6.31 -6.31
N ARG A 81 -17.02 -5.56 -6.57
CA ARG A 81 -16.54 -4.52 -5.65
C ARG A 81 -17.49 -3.33 -5.64
N SER A 82 -17.96 -2.89 -6.80
CA SER A 82 -18.92 -1.79 -6.89
C SER A 82 -20.29 -2.13 -6.31
N LEU A 83 -20.80 -3.35 -6.53
CA LEU A 83 -22.04 -3.82 -5.89
C LEU A 83 -21.91 -3.87 -4.36
N ASN A 84 -20.78 -4.36 -3.85
CA ASN A 84 -20.50 -4.32 -2.42
C ASN A 84 -20.42 -2.87 -1.92
N GLY A 85 -19.80 -1.98 -2.68
CA GLY A 85 -19.72 -0.56 -2.36
C GLY A 85 -21.10 0.12 -2.27
N LEU A 86 -21.97 -0.11 -3.26
CA LEU A 86 -23.35 0.38 -3.24
C LEU A 86 -24.15 -0.20 -2.07
N GLY A 87 -23.95 -1.48 -1.75
CA GLY A 87 -24.54 -2.10 -0.56
C GLY A 87 -24.04 -1.48 0.75
N THR A 88 -22.76 -1.11 0.82
CA THR A 88 -22.19 -0.37 1.96
C THR A 88 -22.77 1.03 2.06
N LEU A 89 -22.90 1.77 0.95
CA LEU A 89 -23.58 3.06 0.93
C LEU A 89 -25.00 2.95 1.49
N GLN A 90 -25.79 1.97 1.04
CA GLN A 90 -27.15 1.77 1.55
C GLN A 90 -27.17 1.61 3.08
N LYS A 91 -26.28 0.77 3.63
CA LYS A 91 -26.17 0.59 5.10
C LYS A 91 -25.79 1.88 5.82
N VAL A 92 -24.87 2.67 5.27
CA VAL A 92 -24.49 3.96 5.85
C VAL A 92 -25.68 4.92 5.84
N LEU A 93 -26.47 4.97 4.77
CA LEU A 93 -27.66 5.81 4.69
C LEU A 93 -28.74 5.38 5.70
N ASP A 94 -28.96 4.07 5.84
CA ASP A 94 -29.91 3.53 6.82
C ASP A 94 -29.50 3.89 8.25
N GLN A 95 -28.20 3.76 8.58
CA GLN A 95 -27.67 4.16 9.88
C GLN A 95 -27.79 5.67 10.11
N ARG A 96 -27.43 6.49 9.11
CA ARG A 96 -27.56 7.96 9.20
C ARG A 96 -29.02 8.37 9.44
N ALA A 97 -29.97 7.74 8.76
CA ALA A 97 -31.39 7.99 8.96
C ALA A 97 -31.85 7.60 10.38
N ALA A 98 -31.41 6.45 10.88
CA ALA A 98 -31.68 6.02 12.26
C ALA A 98 -31.08 7.00 13.30
N ASP A 99 -29.93 7.57 13.00
CA ASP A 99 -29.25 8.58 13.84
C ASP A 99 -29.85 9.99 13.68
N GLY A 100 -30.85 10.17 12.81
CA GLY A 100 -31.46 11.48 12.53
C GLY A 100 -30.55 12.45 11.76
N LYS A 101 -29.48 11.96 11.11
CA LYS A 101 -28.57 12.77 10.31
C LYS A 101 -29.17 13.07 8.95
N GLN A 102 -29.22 14.35 8.59
CA GLN A 102 -29.62 14.77 7.25
C GLN A 102 -28.55 14.36 6.23
N THR A 103 -29.02 13.95 5.04
CA THR A 103 -28.15 13.57 3.92
C THR A 103 -28.77 14.11 2.63
N GLU A 104 -28.00 14.87 1.87
CA GLU A 104 -28.45 15.43 0.58
C GLU A 104 -28.38 14.37 -0.51
N VAL A 105 -29.50 14.14 -1.22
CA VAL A 105 -29.55 13.14 -2.31
C VAL A 105 -28.73 13.59 -3.53
N GLY A 106 -28.79 14.88 -3.86
CA GLY A 106 -28.14 15.47 -5.02
C GLY A 106 -28.88 15.19 -6.35
N PRO A 107 -28.37 15.74 -7.47
CA PRO A 107 -28.98 15.54 -8.79
C PRO A 107 -28.76 14.11 -9.31
N GLU A 108 -29.65 13.67 -10.19
CA GLU A 108 -29.44 12.50 -11.06
C GLU A 108 -28.67 12.93 -12.32
N ALA A 109 -28.11 11.95 -13.05
CA ALA A 109 -27.48 12.22 -14.34
C ALA A 109 -28.51 12.78 -15.33
N SER A 110 -28.06 13.68 -16.21
CA SER A 110 -28.89 14.19 -17.30
C SER A 110 -29.39 13.04 -18.21
N PRO A 111 -30.62 13.14 -18.75
CA PRO A 111 -31.14 12.16 -19.69
C PRO A 111 -30.24 12.03 -20.92
N ILE A 112 -30.10 10.79 -21.40
CA ILE A 112 -29.36 10.49 -22.63
C ILE A 112 -30.18 11.00 -23.84
N PRO A 113 -29.59 11.81 -24.74
CA PRO A 113 -30.27 12.24 -25.97
C PRO A 113 -30.70 11.08 -26.87
N GLU A 114 -31.75 11.25 -27.67
CA GLU A 114 -32.23 10.22 -28.60
C GLU A 114 -31.18 9.84 -29.67
N ASP A 115 -30.35 10.79 -30.07
CA ASP A 115 -29.29 10.63 -31.07
C ASP A 115 -27.90 10.33 -30.46
N PHE A 116 -27.88 9.88 -29.20
CA PHE A 116 -26.63 9.61 -28.50
C PHE A 116 -25.81 8.49 -29.13
N ASP A 117 -24.60 8.85 -29.58
CA ASP A 117 -23.60 7.91 -30.09
C ASP A 117 -22.49 7.74 -29.04
N ALA A 118 -22.63 6.69 -28.22
CA ALA A 118 -21.70 6.38 -27.16
C ALA A 118 -20.26 6.14 -27.68
N LEU A 119 -20.11 5.53 -28.88
CA LEU A 119 -18.78 5.29 -29.44
C LEU A 119 -18.11 6.60 -29.83
N LYS A 120 -18.85 7.53 -30.44
CA LYS A 120 -18.34 8.86 -30.79
C LYS A 120 -17.98 9.65 -29.55
N VAL A 121 -18.90 9.80 -28.61
CA VAL A 121 -18.68 10.54 -27.35
C VAL A 121 -17.50 9.95 -26.59
N GLY A 122 -17.46 8.63 -26.45
CA GLY A 122 -16.38 7.95 -25.77
C GLY A 122 -15.01 8.12 -26.45
N THR A 123 -14.98 8.16 -27.78
CA THR A 123 -13.74 8.47 -28.52
C THR A 123 -13.26 9.89 -28.24
N GLU A 124 -14.17 10.87 -28.17
CA GLU A 124 -13.85 12.26 -27.85
C GLU A 124 -13.32 12.40 -26.41
N VAL A 125 -14.00 11.78 -25.44
CA VAL A 125 -13.60 11.80 -24.02
C VAL A 125 -12.24 11.12 -23.82
N GLN A 126 -12.04 9.93 -24.40
CA GLN A 126 -10.76 9.23 -24.36
C GLN A 126 -9.63 10.08 -24.94
N SER A 127 -9.88 10.69 -26.12
CA SER A 127 -8.88 11.51 -26.81
C SER A 127 -8.54 12.77 -26.01
N ARG A 128 -9.51 13.33 -25.30
CA ARG A 128 -9.28 14.44 -24.37
C ARG A 128 -8.38 14.00 -23.22
N LEU A 129 -8.72 12.91 -22.54
CA LEU A 129 -7.94 12.39 -21.41
C LEU A 129 -6.48 12.17 -21.81
N THR A 130 -6.25 11.42 -22.89
CA THR A 130 -4.89 11.04 -23.32
C THR A 130 -4.17 12.14 -24.10
N GLY A 131 -4.87 13.22 -24.47
CA GLY A 131 -4.36 14.30 -25.33
C GLY A 131 -4.16 13.91 -26.79
N ARG A 132 -4.55 12.70 -27.22
CA ARG A 132 -4.40 12.20 -28.58
C ARG A 132 -5.39 11.07 -28.88
N PRO A 133 -5.74 10.80 -30.15
CA PRO A 133 -6.52 9.63 -30.48
C PRO A 133 -5.82 8.34 -30.03
N PHE A 134 -6.59 7.42 -29.45
CA PHE A 134 -6.14 6.07 -29.10
C PHE A 134 -6.97 5.02 -29.82
N ASN A 135 -6.33 3.92 -30.20
CA ASN A 135 -6.99 2.79 -30.85
C ASN A 135 -6.26 1.50 -30.48
N TYR A 136 -7.01 0.53 -29.93
CA TYR A 136 -6.53 -0.80 -29.61
C TYR A 136 -6.90 -1.83 -30.69
N ALA A 137 -6.35 -1.64 -31.89
CA ALA A 137 -6.66 -2.46 -33.07
C ALA A 137 -6.38 -3.96 -32.91
N PHE A 138 -5.52 -4.35 -31.95
CA PHE A 138 -5.24 -5.75 -31.65
C PHE A 138 -6.49 -6.50 -31.13
N CYS A 139 -7.34 -5.84 -30.34
CA CYS A 139 -8.60 -6.39 -29.88
C CYS A 139 -9.74 -5.37 -30.10
N PRO A 140 -10.36 -5.35 -31.30
CA PRO A 140 -11.40 -4.38 -31.64
C PRO A 140 -12.61 -4.38 -30.70
N ALA A 141 -12.95 -5.53 -30.12
CA ALA A 141 -14.01 -5.63 -29.12
C ALA A 141 -13.66 -4.82 -27.86
N GLU A 142 -12.43 -4.96 -27.38
CA GLU A 142 -11.95 -4.21 -26.22
C GLU A 142 -11.82 -2.71 -26.52
N ASP A 143 -11.36 -2.34 -27.72
CA ASP A 143 -11.36 -0.94 -28.15
C ASP A 143 -12.76 -0.33 -28.13
N TYR A 144 -13.76 -1.07 -28.61
CA TYR A 144 -15.15 -0.66 -28.57
C TYR A 144 -15.67 -0.53 -27.14
N TYR A 145 -15.44 -1.52 -26.26
CA TYR A 145 -15.88 -1.45 -24.86
C TYR A 145 -15.22 -0.29 -24.12
N LEU A 146 -13.92 -0.08 -24.33
CA LEU A 146 -13.21 1.04 -23.74
C LEU A 146 -13.84 2.37 -24.18
N LYS A 147 -14.11 2.54 -25.47
CA LYS A 147 -14.69 3.80 -25.99
C LYS A 147 -16.16 3.91 -25.66
N ALA A 148 -17.01 3.06 -26.22
CA ALA A 148 -18.46 3.20 -26.13
C ALA A 148 -18.98 3.03 -24.70
N HIS A 149 -18.46 2.05 -23.95
CA HIS A 149 -19.00 1.74 -22.62
C HIS A 149 -18.28 2.53 -21.52
N LEU A 150 -16.96 2.42 -21.39
CA LEU A 150 -16.25 3.15 -20.33
C LEU A 150 -16.31 4.66 -20.57
N PHE A 151 -15.76 5.14 -21.69
CA PHE A 151 -15.67 6.58 -21.94
C PHE A 151 -17.01 7.21 -22.37
N GLY A 152 -17.80 6.45 -23.12
CA GLY A 152 -19.03 6.92 -23.77
C GLY A 152 -20.28 6.82 -22.92
N ASP A 153 -20.38 5.88 -21.99
CA ASP A 153 -21.55 5.73 -21.11
C ASP A 153 -21.20 6.21 -19.69
N ILE A 154 -20.24 5.57 -19.04
CA ILE A 154 -19.91 5.86 -17.63
C ILE A 154 -19.34 7.27 -17.45
N PHE A 155 -18.28 7.58 -18.19
CA PHE A 155 -17.57 8.85 -18.07
C PHE A 155 -18.41 10.04 -18.57
N ALA A 156 -19.28 9.82 -19.55
CA ALA A 156 -20.13 10.86 -20.15
C ALA A 156 -21.22 11.40 -19.21
N ARG A 157 -21.56 10.67 -18.13
CA ARG A 157 -22.52 11.10 -17.11
C ARG A 157 -22.00 12.32 -16.35
N ASP A 158 -22.89 13.23 -15.99
CA ASP A 158 -22.55 14.58 -15.51
C ASP A 158 -22.75 14.80 -14.00
N VAL A 159 -22.99 13.74 -13.23
CA VAL A 159 -23.13 13.81 -11.75
C VAL A 159 -21.79 14.17 -11.07
N LEU A 160 -20.68 13.71 -11.65
CA LEU A 160 -19.32 14.10 -11.29
C LEU A 160 -18.69 14.87 -12.45
N THR A 161 -17.88 15.85 -12.11
CA THR A 161 -17.00 16.52 -13.06
C THR A 161 -15.90 15.58 -13.57
N TRP A 162 -15.32 15.92 -14.71
CA TRP A 162 -14.17 15.21 -15.27
C TRP A 162 -12.98 15.10 -14.29
N ALA A 163 -12.68 16.18 -13.56
CA ALA A 163 -11.61 16.22 -12.58
C ALA A 163 -11.88 15.26 -11.40
N GLU A 164 -13.12 15.20 -10.92
CA GLU A 164 -13.52 14.29 -9.84
C GLU A 164 -13.49 12.83 -10.27
N ARG A 165 -13.88 12.52 -11.52
CA ARG A 165 -13.75 11.17 -12.08
C ARG A 165 -12.30 10.72 -12.11
N GLU A 166 -11.40 11.59 -12.56
CA GLU A 166 -9.96 11.28 -12.57
C GLU A 166 -9.39 11.17 -11.15
N LEU A 167 -9.85 12.00 -10.21
CA LEU A 167 -9.47 11.88 -8.80
C LEU A 167 -9.86 10.51 -8.22
N ALA A 168 -11.08 10.04 -8.50
CA ALA A 168 -11.53 8.71 -8.11
C ALA A 168 -10.71 7.61 -8.82
N THR A 169 -10.50 7.72 -10.13
CA THR A 169 -9.77 6.73 -10.92
C THR A 169 -8.31 6.59 -10.47
N ILE A 170 -7.58 7.69 -10.29
CA ILE A 170 -6.18 7.68 -9.82
C ILE A 170 -6.10 6.99 -8.44
N SER A 171 -7.02 7.34 -7.53
CA SER A 171 -7.06 6.79 -6.18
C SER A 171 -7.36 5.28 -6.17
N ALA A 172 -8.28 4.83 -7.01
CA ALA A 172 -8.58 3.41 -7.18
C ALA A 172 -7.43 2.63 -7.82
N LEU A 173 -6.80 3.17 -8.87
CA LEU A 173 -5.67 2.54 -9.55
C LEU A 173 -4.43 2.44 -8.65
N ALA A 174 -4.16 3.44 -7.82
CA ALA A 174 -3.12 3.38 -6.80
C ALA A 174 -3.36 2.28 -5.76
N SER A 175 -4.63 1.87 -5.59
CA SER A 175 -5.08 0.87 -4.63
C SER A 175 -5.07 -0.56 -5.12
N ILE A 176 -4.69 -0.80 -6.38
CA ILE A 176 -4.64 -2.13 -6.98
C ILE A 176 -3.23 -2.42 -7.48
N GLU A 177 -2.66 -3.53 -7.03
CA GLU A 177 -1.35 -3.97 -7.49
C GLU A 177 -1.36 -4.33 -8.98
N GLY A 178 -0.27 -4.02 -9.69
CA GLY A 178 -0.11 -4.35 -11.10
C GLY A 178 -0.68 -3.33 -12.10
N LEU A 179 -1.29 -2.24 -11.64
CA LEU A 179 -1.92 -1.23 -12.51
C LEU A 179 -1.07 0.04 -12.74
N ALA A 180 0.24 -0.02 -12.53
CA ALA A 180 1.14 1.12 -12.68
C ALA A 180 1.07 1.82 -14.07
N PRO A 181 0.95 1.10 -15.20
CA PRO A 181 0.80 1.74 -16.51
C PRO A 181 -0.48 2.58 -16.64
N GLN A 182 -1.61 2.07 -16.13
CA GLN A 182 -2.91 2.76 -16.14
C GLN A 182 -2.88 3.94 -15.18
N LEU A 183 -2.34 3.76 -13.97
CA LEU A 183 -2.16 4.83 -12.99
C LEU A 183 -1.36 5.98 -13.60
N GLY A 184 -0.20 5.70 -14.21
CA GLY A 184 0.61 6.73 -14.87
C GLY A 184 -0.13 7.43 -16.02
N SER A 185 -0.93 6.69 -16.80
CA SER A 185 -1.71 7.26 -17.89
C SER A 185 -2.80 8.22 -17.39
N HIS A 186 -3.51 7.86 -16.32
CA HIS A 186 -4.53 8.71 -15.70
C HIS A 186 -3.93 9.90 -14.96
N VAL A 187 -2.80 9.73 -14.27
CA VAL A 187 -2.05 10.87 -13.69
C VAL A 187 -1.68 11.88 -14.78
N ALA A 188 -1.11 11.41 -15.90
CA ALA A 188 -0.74 12.29 -17.01
C ALA A 188 -1.96 12.97 -17.67
N GLY A 189 -3.05 12.22 -17.85
CA GLY A 189 -4.26 12.71 -18.50
C GLY A 189 -5.14 13.60 -17.63
N SER A 190 -5.02 13.50 -16.31
CA SER A 190 -5.91 14.20 -15.38
C SER A 190 -5.88 15.73 -15.49
N ARG A 191 -4.73 16.30 -15.91
CA ARG A 191 -4.61 17.72 -16.26
C ARG A 191 -5.56 18.13 -17.39
N ASN A 192 -5.71 17.28 -18.41
CA ASN A 192 -6.63 17.52 -19.54
C ASN A 192 -8.11 17.43 -19.11
N MET A 193 -8.35 16.79 -17.97
CA MET A 193 -9.66 16.60 -17.35
C MET A 193 -9.95 17.65 -16.27
N GLY A 194 -9.00 18.53 -15.96
CA GLY A 194 -9.20 19.71 -15.13
C GLY A 194 -8.65 19.62 -13.71
N LEU A 195 -7.93 18.54 -13.34
CA LEU A 195 -7.16 18.55 -12.10
C LEU A 195 -5.94 19.46 -12.23
N LYS A 196 -5.68 20.26 -11.21
CA LYS A 196 -4.46 21.06 -11.11
C LYS A 196 -3.30 20.23 -10.59
N ASP A 197 -2.09 20.67 -10.90
CA ASP A 197 -0.86 20.00 -10.46
C ASP A 197 -0.79 19.85 -8.94
N ASP A 198 -1.17 20.90 -8.20
CA ASP A 198 -1.14 20.93 -6.75
C ASP A 198 -2.20 20.00 -6.13
N GLU A 199 -3.34 19.82 -6.78
CA GLU A 199 -4.36 18.82 -6.42
C GLU A 199 -3.84 17.38 -6.67
N ILE A 200 -3.18 17.14 -7.81
CA ILE A 200 -2.60 15.82 -8.15
C ILE A 200 -1.55 15.41 -7.11
N HIS A 201 -0.63 16.31 -6.75
CA HIS A 201 0.42 16.04 -5.78
C HIS A 201 -0.09 15.87 -4.33
N ALA A 202 -1.32 16.29 -4.03
CA ALA A 202 -1.91 16.08 -2.71
C ALA A 202 -2.54 14.69 -2.53
N ILE A 203 -2.81 13.96 -3.62
CA ILE A 203 -3.44 12.63 -3.58
C ILE A 203 -2.68 11.65 -2.66
N PRO A 204 -1.33 11.51 -2.74
CA PRO A 204 -0.59 10.59 -1.88
C PRO A 204 -0.74 10.86 -0.39
N ALA A 205 -0.80 12.14 0.02
CA ALA A 205 -0.96 12.51 1.43
C ALA A 205 -2.32 12.08 1.97
N VAL A 206 -3.39 12.30 1.19
CA VAL A 206 -4.75 11.87 1.54
C VAL A 206 -4.84 10.34 1.62
N LEU A 207 -4.22 9.63 0.66
CA LEU A 207 -4.16 8.17 0.70
C LEU A 207 -3.42 7.67 1.94
N ALA A 208 -2.28 8.28 2.30
CA ALA A 208 -1.51 7.89 3.48
C ALA A 208 -2.32 8.06 4.77
N GLU A 209 -3.05 9.17 4.89
CA GLU A 209 -3.84 9.48 6.08
C GLU A 209 -5.10 8.63 6.19
N LYS A 210 -5.86 8.49 5.10
CA LYS A 210 -7.22 7.94 5.12
C LYS A 210 -7.32 6.49 4.66
N VAL A 211 -6.26 5.93 4.08
CA VAL A 211 -6.29 4.61 3.43
C VAL A 211 -5.12 3.74 3.87
N GLY A 212 -3.90 4.08 3.46
CA GLY A 212 -2.71 3.26 3.69
C GLY A 212 -1.46 3.76 2.96
N GLU A 213 -0.29 3.37 3.49
CA GLU A 213 1.00 3.79 2.97
C GLU A 213 1.33 3.20 1.59
N ILE A 214 0.81 2.00 1.28
CA ILE A 214 1.07 1.31 0.00
C ILE A 214 0.44 2.08 -1.16
N GLU A 215 -0.80 2.52 -0.96
CA GLU A 215 -1.56 3.29 -1.94
C GLU A 215 -0.92 4.65 -2.16
N ALA A 216 -0.53 5.32 -1.07
CA ALA A 216 0.20 6.57 -1.11
C ALA A 216 1.52 6.45 -1.87
N TYR A 217 2.31 5.41 -1.58
CA TYR A 217 3.58 5.14 -2.24
C TYR A 217 3.39 4.96 -3.76
N ARG A 218 2.41 4.14 -4.18
CA ARG A 218 2.14 3.89 -5.60
C ARG A 218 1.71 5.16 -6.33
N ALA A 219 0.84 5.96 -5.71
CA ALA A 219 0.42 7.25 -6.24
C ALA A 219 1.62 8.21 -6.38
N ALA A 220 2.41 8.39 -5.32
CA ALA A 220 3.56 9.27 -5.32
C ALA A 220 4.61 8.85 -6.36
N GLN A 221 4.88 7.55 -6.48
CA GLN A 221 5.80 7.02 -7.49
C GLN A 221 5.31 7.31 -8.92
N ALA A 222 4.02 7.12 -9.20
CA ALA A 222 3.46 7.39 -10.52
C ALA A 222 3.48 8.89 -10.85
N ILE A 223 3.16 9.74 -9.87
CA ILE A 223 3.22 11.20 -10.00
C ILE A 223 4.65 11.64 -10.28
N ALA A 224 5.61 11.26 -9.44
CA ALA A 224 7.02 11.63 -9.65
C ALA A 224 7.51 11.21 -11.05
N LYS A 225 7.16 9.99 -11.50
CA LYS A 225 7.50 9.53 -12.85
C LYS A 225 6.89 10.38 -13.96
N VAL A 226 5.61 10.75 -13.85
CA VAL A 226 4.91 11.55 -14.87
C VAL A 226 5.44 12.99 -14.90
N PHE A 227 5.78 13.54 -13.74
CA PHE A 227 6.24 14.93 -13.60
C PHE A 227 7.77 15.08 -13.75
N GLY A 228 8.51 13.96 -13.87
CA GLY A 228 9.96 13.97 -14.04
C GLY A 228 10.73 14.31 -12.76
N GLU A 229 10.17 13.95 -11.62
CA GLU A 229 10.68 14.26 -10.29
C GLU A 229 11.52 13.09 -9.74
N GLU A 230 12.46 13.40 -8.87
CA GLU A 230 13.21 12.37 -8.14
C GLU A 230 12.30 11.67 -7.12
N PHE A 231 12.34 10.33 -7.12
CA PHE A 231 11.59 9.52 -6.18
C PHE A 231 12.52 8.52 -5.49
N ALA A 232 12.89 8.82 -4.25
CA ALA A 232 13.85 8.04 -3.46
C ALA A 232 13.20 7.20 -2.35
N GLN A 233 11.88 7.27 -2.20
CA GLN A 233 11.17 6.48 -1.20
C GLN A 233 11.24 5.00 -1.58
N MET A 234 11.44 4.15 -0.57
CA MET A 234 11.40 2.71 -0.73
C MET A 234 9.98 2.19 -0.51
N PRO A 235 9.60 1.07 -1.14
CA PRO A 235 8.25 0.53 -0.99
C PRO A 235 7.95 0.20 0.49
N PRO A 236 6.75 0.54 1.00
CA PRO A 236 6.35 0.12 2.33
C PRO A 236 6.15 -1.41 2.39
N LEU A 237 6.11 -1.95 3.60
CA LEU A 237 5.81 -3.37 3.82
C LEU A 237 4.42 -3.70 3.26
N SER A 238 4.32 -4.73 2.42
CA SER A 238 3.07 -5.14 1.76
C SER A 238 2.92 -6.66 1.66
N GLY A 239 1.73 -7.13 1.28
CA GLY A 239 1.51 -8.54 0.93
C GLY A 239 1.67 -9.52 2.09
N THR A 240 1.31 -9.11 3.31
CA THR A 240 1.40 -9.94 4.52
C THR A 240 0.18 -9.75 5.39
N ASP A 241 -0.33 -10.86 5.91
CA ASP A 241 -1.36 -10.88 6.97
C ASP A 241 -0.73 -10.96 8.37
N PHE A 242 0.59 -11.11 8.45
CA PHE A 242 1.31 -11.24 9.72
C PHE A 242 1.76 -9.88 10.25
N PRO A 243 1.63 -9.64 11.57
CA PRO A 243 1.96 -8.34 12.16
C PRO A 243 3.46 -8.04 12.04
N LYS A 244 3.80 -6.79 11.71
CA LYS A 244 5.20 -6.28 11.70
C LYS A 244 5.91 -6.47 13.05
N GLY A 245 5.19 -6.20 14.14
CA GLY A 245 5.71 -6.28 15.50
C GLY A 245 6.34 -5.00 16.02
N GLN A 246 6.92 -5.08 17.21
CA GLN A 246 7.60 -3.96 17.86
C GLN A 246 9.08 -3.92 17.46
N PRO A 247 9.75 -2.74 17.53
CA PRO A 247 11.18 -2.66 17.26
C PRO A 247 11.98 -3.68 18.09
N ASN A 248 12.89 -4.41 17.45
CA ASN A 248 13.69 -5.46 18.07
C ASN A 248 14.90 -4.90 18.84
N SER A 249 14.66 -3.85 19.65
CA SER A 249 15.72 -3.05 20.29
C SER A 249 16.62 -3.86 21.22
N ALA A 250 16.10 -4.93 21.83
CA ALA A 250 16.88 -5.81 22.71
C ALA A 250 18.03 -6.54 21.99
N TYR A 251 17.87 -6.79 20.69
CA TYR A 251 18.86 -7.48 19.86
C TYR A 251 19.54 -6.56 18.84
N ALA A 252 19.23 -5.25 18.81
CA ALA A 252 19.72 -4.31 17.79
C ALA A 252 21.25 -4.36 17.56
N ARG A 253 22.05 -4.65 18.60
CA ARG A 253 23.52 -4.81 18.49
C ARG A 253 23.98 -5.96 17.58
N TYR A 254 23.09 -6.90 17.26
CA TYR A 254 23.34 -8.05 16.39
C TYR A 254 22.75 -7.87 15.00
N PHE A 255 22.34 -6.66 14.64
CA PHE A 255 21.73 -6.35 13.36
C PHE A 255 22.42 -5.14 12.74
N THR A 256 22.54 -5.17 11.42
CA THR A 256 22.74 -3.96 10.61
C THR A 256 21.39 -3.55 10.06
N GLY A 257 20.95 -2.31 10.30
CA GLY A 257 19.59 -1.84 9.99
C GLY A 257 18.55 -2.17 11.06
N ASN A 258 17.28 -1.85 10.80
CA ASN A 258 16.19 -2.05 11.76
C ASN A 258 15.43 -3.35 11.54
N SER A 259 15.16 -4.05 12.64
CA SER A 259 14.27 -5.22 12.64
C SER A 259 13.15 -5.09 13.67
N TYR A 260 12.08 -5.84 13.46
CA TYR A 260 10.89 -5.86 14.30
C TYR A 260 10.50 -7.31 14.63
N LEU A 261 9.89 -7.49 15.80
CA LEU A 261 9.52 -8.80 16.32
C LEU A 261 8.06 -8.80 16.78
N ALA A 262 7.28 -9.75 16.25
CA ALA A 262 5.92 -10.03 16.68
C ALA A 262 5.79 -11.49 17.15
N PRO A 263 5.72 -11.74 18.47
CA PRO A 263 5.37 -13.07 18.98
C PRO A 263 3.98 -13.49 18.47
N LEU A 264 3.87 -14.71 17.94
CA LEU A 264 2.61 -15.25 17.43
C LEU A 264 1.97 -16.14 18.49
N LYS A 265 0.99 -15.60 19.24
CA LYS A 265 0.24 -16.36 20.25
C LYS A 265 -0.91 -17.13 19.58
N PRO A 266 -1.03 -18.46 19.79
CA PRO A 266 -2.22 -19.20 19.34
C PRO A 266 -3.49 -18.68 20.00
N VAL A 267 -4.53 -18.43 19.21
CA VAL A 267 -5.78 -17.80 19.66
C VAL A 267 -6.59 -18.66 20.63
N ASN A 268 -6.32 -19.96 20.67
CA ASN A 268 -7.01 -20.91 21.55
C ASN A 268 -6.37 -21.03 22.95
N LEU A 269 -5.20 -20.44 23.18
CA LEU A 269 -4.51 -20.53 24.47
C LEU A 269 -4.94 -19.41 25.42
N ALA A 270 -5.28 -19.80 26.65
CA ALA A 270 -5.64 -18.88 27.72
C ALA A 270 -4.45 -18.04 28.20
N GLU A 271 -4.70 -17.15 29.16
CA GLU A 271 -3.62 -16.45 29.87
C GLU A 271 -2.83 -17.44 30.73
N GLY A 272 -1.50 -17.39 30.66
CA GLY A 272 -0.60 -18.31 31.39
C GLY A 272 -0.31 -19.63 30.67
N GLU A 273 -1.02 -19.97 29.60
CA GLU A 273 -0.71 -21.14 28.76
C GLU A 273 0.40 -20.83 27.75
N ALA A 274 1.26 -21.81 27.48
CA ALA A 274 2.37 -21.71 26.53
C ALA A 274 2.21 -22.73 25.41
N THR A 275 2.52 -22.31 24.18
CA THR A 275 2.63 -23.24 23.04
C THR A 275 3.88 -24.11 23.20
N VAL A 276 3.79 -25.37 22.76
CA VAL A 276 4.95 -26.27 22.66
C VAL A 276 5.88 -25.88 21.50
N LEU A 277 5.41 -25.05 20.58
CA LEU A 277 6.19 -24.55 19.44
C LEU A 277 6.06 -23.01 19.37
N PRO A 278 6.93 -22.28 20.09
CA PRO A 278 6.96 -20.82 20.03
C PRO A 278 7.32 -20.33 18.63
N MET A 279 6.56 -19.35 18.14
CA MET A 279 6.75 -18.74 16.82
C MET A 279 6.79 -17.22 16.96
N SER A 280 7.59 -16.57 16.13
CA SER A 280 7.58 -15.12 15.99
C SER A 280 7.69 -14.72 14.53
N ASN A 281 6.88 -13.76 14.10
CA ASN A 281 7.13 -13.08 12.84
C ASN A 281 8.24 -12.05 13.07
N VAL A 282 9.30 -12.15 12.28
CA VAL A 282 10.43 -11.21 12.31
C VAL A 282 10.40 -10.44 11.00
N THR A 283 10.49 -9.12 11.11
CA THR A 283 10.46 -8.21 9.97
C THR A 283 11.79 -7.47 9.86
N PHE A 284 12.43 -7.55 8.70
CA PHE A 284 13.63 -6.78 8.36
C PHE A 284 13.24 -5.61 7.44
N GLU A 285 13.71 -4.40 7.78
CA GLU A 285 13.72 -3.29 6.82
C GLU A 285 14.63 -3.57 5.62
N HIS A 286 14.48 -2.79 4.55
CA HIS A 286 15.37 -2.75 3.40
C HIS A 286 16.84 -2.81 3.82
N GLY A 287 17.58 -3.79 3.30
CA GLY A 287 18.99 -3.99 3.62
C GLY A 287 19.32 -4.49 5.02
N CYS A 288 18.31 -4.65 5.90
CA CYS A 288 18.53 -5.10 7.26
C CYS A 288 18.91 -6.57 7.29
N ARG A 289 19.92 -6.91 8.10
CA ARG A 289 20.45 -8.27 8.23
C ARG A 289 20.96 -8.51 9.63
N ASN A 290 20.82 -9.73 10.12
CA ASN A 290 21.44 -10.13 11.36
C ASN A 290 22.92 -10.46 11.17
N ASN A 291 23.66 -10.47 12.27
CA ASN A 291 25.03 -10.93 12.29
C ASN A 291 25.09 -12.44 11.98
N TRP A 292 26.27 -12.90 11.60
CA TRP A 292 26.55 -14.33 11.61
C TRP A 292 26.24 -14.91 12.99
N HIS A 293 25.58 -16.06 13.04
CA HIS A 293 25.27 -16.73 14.30
C HIS A 293 25.10 -18.23 14.13
N ILE A 294 25.10 -18.94 15.25
CA ILE A 294 24.93 -20.39 15.35
C ILE A 294 23.83 -20.69 16.38
N HIS A 295 22.96 -21.63 16.05
CA HIS A 295 22.01 -22.23 17.00
C HIS A 295 22.59 -23.54 17.55
N HIS A 296 22.62 -23.68 18.87
CA HIS A 296 23.01 -24.89 19.59
C HIS A 296 21.78 -25.52 20.25
N GLY A 297 21.68 -26.86 20.27
CA GLY A 297 20.57 -27.59 20.87
C GLY A 297 19.22 -27.49 20.13
N ALA A 298 19.19 -26.81 18.99
CA ALA A 298 18.00 -26.68 18.15
C ALA A 298 18.34 -26.43 16.67
N ARG A 299 17.42 -26.84 15.79
CA ARG A 299 17.31 -26.37 14.41
C ARG A 299 16.41 -25.14 14.37
N GLN A 300 16.70 -24.19 13.48
CA GLN A 300 15.80 -23.08 13.22
C GLN A 300 15.08 -23.32 11.89
N VAL A 301 13.76 -23.10 11.87
CA VAL A 301 12.95 -23.13 10.67
C VAL A 301 12.42 -21.73 10.41
N LEU A 302 12.64 -21.24 9.19
CA LEU A 302 12.13 -19.96 8.68
C LEU A 302 11.07 -20.25 7.64
N ILE A 303 9.88 -19.69 7.81
CA ILE A 303 8.80 -19.72 6.82
C ILE A 303 8.66 -18.29 6.29
N CYS A 304 9.06 -18.05 5.04
CA CYS A 304 9.05 -16.72 4.44
C CYS A 304 7.62 -16.32 4.08
N VAL A 305 7.14 -15.21 4.62
CA VAL A 305 5.73 -14.81 4.49
C VAL A 305 5.51 -13.53 3.67
N SER A 306 6.53 -12.67 3.52
CA SER A 306 6.44 -11.50 2.66
C SER A 306 7.82 -10.96 2.27
N GLY A 307 7.87 -10.29 1.13
CA GLY A 307 9.05 -9.59 0.63
C GLY A 307 10.15 -10.52 0.11
N GLU A 308 11.35 -9.96 -0.03
CA GLU A 308 12.52 -10.67 -0.54
C GLU A 308 13.71 -10.56 0.43
N GLY A 309 14.41 -11.67 0.61
CA GLY A 309 15.54 -11.74 1.53
C GLY A 309 16.69 -12.59 1.03
N TRP A 310 17.65 -12.76 1.93
CA TRP A 310 18.83 -13.58 1.77
C TRP A 310 18.95 -14.53 2.94
N TYR A 311 19.40 -15.75 2.68
CA TYR A 311 19.95 -16.66 3.67
C TYR A 311 21.30 -17.16 3.18
N GLN A 312 22.28 -17.21 4.07
CA GLN A 312 23.60 -17.70 3.71
C GLN A 312 24.25 -18.47 4.86
N GLU A 313 24.81 -19.63 4.52
CA GLU A 313 25.68 -20.40 5.39
C GLU A 313 27.15 -20.05 5.15
N TRP A 314 27.96 -20.17 6.19
CA TRP A 314 29.37 -19.85 6.11
C TRP A 314 30.09 -20.69 5.04
N GLY A 315 30.80 -20.03 4.13
CA GLY A 315 31.51 -20.67 3.03
C GLY A 315 30.62 -21.19 1.89
N LYS A 316 29.30 -20.95 1.93
CA LYS A 316 28.38 -21.30 0.85
C LYS A 316 27.83 -20.06 0.12
N PRO A 317 27.34 -20.21 -1.12
CA PRO A 317 26.62 -19.14 -1.80
C PRO A 317 25.36 -18.72 -1.01
N ALA A 318 25.00 -17.43 -1.10
CA ALA A 318 23.73 -16.96 -0.59
C ALA A 318 22.56 -17.49 -1.41
N ILE A 319 21.44 -17.74 -0.75
CA ILE A 319 20.19 -18.19 -1.34
C ILE A 319 19.19 -17.03 -1.25
N LYS A 320 18.65 -16.62 -2.40
CA LYS A 320 17.59 -15.61 -2.46
C LYS A 320 16.29 -16.23 -1.94
N LEU A 321 15.62 -15.50 -1.06
CA LEU A 321 14.36 -15.90 -0.44
C LEU A 321 13.21 -15.01 -0.92
N LYS A 322 12.02 -15.59 -1.02
CA LYS A 322 10.75 -14.89 -1.27
C LYS A 322 9.62 -15.52 -0.45
N ALA A 323 8.49 -14.83 -0.38
CA ALA A 323 7.27 -15.38 0.21
C ALA A 323 6.94 -16.78 -0.35
N GLY A 324 6.64 -17.73 0.56
CA GLY A 324 6.38 -19.13 0.25
C GLY A 324 7.60 -20.06 0.39
N ASP A 325 8.82 -19.52 0.47
CA ASP A 325 10.03 -20.33 0.71
C ASP A 325 10.13 -20.78 2.18
N VAL A 326 10.72 -21.94 2.42
CA VAL A 326 11.02 -22.48 3.75
C VAL A 326 12.49 -22.83 3.86
N VAL A 327 13.14 -22.35 4.92
CA VAL A 327 14.54 -22.66 5.24
C VAL A 327 14.58 -23.50 6.51
N ASP A 328 15.23 -24.66 6.46
CA ASP A 328 15.52 -25.48 7.63
C ASP A 328 17.03 -25.42 7.90
N ILE A 329 17.38 -24.67 8.93
CA ILE A 329 18.75 -24.36 9.32
C ILE A 329 19.22 -25.41 10.33
N PRO A 330 20.21 -26.25 9.98
CA PRO A 330 20.72 -27.25 10.90
C PRO A 330 21.39 -26.64 12.14
N GLU A 331 21.32 -27.36 13.25
CA GLU A 331 22.09 -27.07 14.45
C GLU A 331 23.60 -26.96 14.12
N GLY A 332 24.30 -26.03 14.77
CA GLY A 332 25.75 -25.88 14.63
C GLY A 332 26.19 -25.19 13.33
N VAL A 333 25.27 -24.82 12.45
CA VAL A 333 25.59 -24.13 11.19
C VAL A 333 25.70 -22.62 11.44
N LYS A 334 26.87 -22.06 11.13
CA LYS A 334 27.08 -20.60 11.09
C LYS A 334 26.36 -20.02 9.88
N HIS A 335 25.40 -19.14 10.10
CA HIS A 335 24.58 -18.55 9.05
C HIS A 335 24.17 -17.11 9.38
N TRP A 336 23.64 -16.40 8.38
CA TRP A 336 22.91 -15.15 8.55
C TRP A 336 21.70 -15.12 7.61
N HIS A 337 20.77 -14.21 7.89
CA HIS A 337 19.66 -13.90 7.00
C HIS A 337 19.19 -12.45 7.19
N GLY A 338 18.50 -11.94 6.17
CA GLY A 338 18.07 -10.54 6.15
C GLY A 338 17.30 -10.20 4.88
N ALA A 339 16.96 -8.93 4.73
CA ALA A 339 16.28 -8.41 3.55
C ALA A 339 17.25 -8.12 2.39
N THR A 340 16.72 -8.11 1.16
CA THR A 340 17.42 -7.52 0.01
C THR A 340 17.46 -5.99 0.14
N LYS A 341 18.28 -5.33 -0.68
CA LYS A 341 18.47 -3.87 -0.58
C LYS A 341 17.21 -3.05 -0.88
N ASP A 342 16.32 -3.58 -1.72
CA ASP A 342 15.14 -2.87 -2.24
C ASP A 342 13.82 -3.52 -1.80
N SER A 343 13.84 -4.46 -0.85
CA SER A 343 12.63 -5.09 -0.32
C SER A 343 12.63 -5.13 1.21
N TRP A 344 11.44 -5.05 1.81
CA TRP A 344 11.24 -5.59 3.16
C TRP A 344 11.38 -7.11 3.13
N PHE A 345 11.62 -7.74 4.27
CA PHE A 345 11.56 -9.19 4.37
C PHE A 345 10.89 -9.63 5.67
N GLN A 346 9.92 -10.53 5.56
CA GLN A 346 9.25 -11.15 6.70
C GLN A 346 9.32 -12.66 6.63
N HIS A 347 9.57 -13.24 7.80
CA HIS A 347 9.48 -14.68 7.99
C HIS A 347 9.01 -15.02 9.40
N ILE A 348 8.32 -16.14 9.53
CA ILE A 348 8.02 -16.78 10.80
C ILE A 348 9.21 -17.64 11.18
N ALA A 349 9.81 -17.36 12.32
CA ALA A 349 10.87 -18.16 12.90
C ALA A 349 10.32 -19.07 13.99
N THR A 350 10.73 -20.34 13.95
CA THR A 350 10.50 -21.32 15.01
C THR A 350 11.74 -22.19 15.19
N HIS A 351 11.85 -22.83 16.36
CA HIS A 351 12.98 -23.70 16.67
C HIS A 351 12.49 -25.08 17.07
N VAL A 352 13.14 -26.12 16.55
CA VAL A 352 12.87 -27.52 16.89
C VAL A 352 14.08 -28.04 17.65
N ALA A 353 13.86 -28.47 18.90
CA ALA A 353 14.92 -28.99 19.75
C ALA A 353 15.54 -30.27 19.16
N THR A 354 16.86 -30.34 19.14
CA THR A 354 17.65 -31.53 18.76
C THR A 354 18.17 -32.29 19.97
N GLY A 355 18.08 -31.68 21.16
CA GLY A 355 18.50 -32.23 22.45
C GLY A 355 19.38 -31.23 23.20
N GLY A 356 19.26 -31.18 24.53
CA GLY A 356 19.99 -30.22 25.35
C GLY A 356 19.34 -28.83 25.45
N GLU A 357 20.08 -27.87 26.00
CA GLU A 357 19.61 -26.49 26.16
C GLU A 357 19.78 -25.72 24.84
N SER A 358 18.72 -25.07 24.38
CA SER A 358 18.73 -24.26 23.16
C SER A 358 19.35 -22.89 23.43
N THR A 359 20.43 -22.55 22.72
CA THR A 359 21.12 -21.26 22.87
C THR A 359 21.59 -20.70 21.52
N ASN A 360 21.75 -19.38 21.46
CA ASN A 360 22.23 -18.66 20.27
C ASN A 360 23.62 -18.10 20.53
N GLU A 361 24.58 -18.47 19.69
CA GLU A 361 25.91 -17.89 19.64
C GLU A 361 25.97 -16.81 18.55
N TRP A 362 26.00 -15.55 18.95
CA TRP A 362 26.14 -14.41 18.04
C TRP A 362 27.61 -14.13 17.73
N LEU A 363 27.93 -13.96 16.46
CA LEU A 363 29.28 -13.77 15.94
C LEU A 363 29.43 -12.40 15.27
N GLU A 364 30.37 -12.29 14.32
CA GLU A 364 30.69 -11.03 13.65
C GLU A 364 29.56 -10.52 12.74
N PRO A 365 29.47 -9.20 12.52
CA PRO A 365 28.57 -8.63 11.52
C PRO A 365 28.85 -9.15 10.11
N VAL A 366 27.79 -9.21 9.30
CA VAL A 366 27.92 -9.40 7.86
C VAL A 366 28.42 -8.08 7.26
N THR A 367 29.63 -8.11 6.72
CA THR A 367 30.27 -6.93 6.10
C THR A 367 29.46 -6.42 4.89
N ASP A 368 29.58 -5.14 4.57
CA ASP A 368 28.89 -4.56 3.41
C ASP A 368 29.37 -5.21 2.10
N GLU A 369 30.62 -5.63 2.01
CA GLU A 369 31.16 -6.36 0.86
C GLU A 369 30.54 -7.75 0.70
N GLN A 370 30.37 -8.50 1.81
CA GLN A 370 29.68 -9.80 1.79
C GLN A 370 28.22 -9.63 1.37
N TYR A 371 27.54 -8.62 1.92
CA TYR A 371 26.16 -8.33 1.57
C TYR A 371 26.01 -7.93 0.10
N ALA A 372 26.82 -6.99 -0.38
CA ALA A 372 26.81 -6.54 -1.77
C ALA A 372 27.17 -7.65 -2.77
N ALA A 373 27.94 -8.66 -2.35
CA ALA A 373 28.22 -9.83 -3.19
C ALA A 373 26.99 -10.72 -3.43
N CYS A 374 25.95 -10.63 -2.60
CA CYS A 374 24.68 -11.36 -2.78
C CYS A 374 23.80 -10.71 -3.85
N GLU A 375 23.92 -9.39 -4.04
CA GLU A 375 23.10 -8.60 -4.98
C GLU A 375 23.59 -8.67 -6.45
N LYS A 376 24.59 -9.50 -6.74
CA LYS A 376 25.13 -9.74 -8.09
C LYS A 376 24.51 -10.97 -8.72
#